data_AF-A0A3D9S1W4-F1
#
_entry.id   AF-A0A3D9S1W4-F1
#
_cell.length_a   1.000
_cell.length_b   1.000
_cell.length_c   1.000
_cell.angle_alpha   90.00
_cell.angle_beta   90.00
_cell.angle_gamma   90.00
#
_symmetry.space_group_name_H-M   'P 1'
#
loop_
_entity.id
_entity.type
_entity.pdbx_description
1 polymer ?
#
loop_
_entity_poly.entity_id
_entity_poly.type
_entity_poly.pdbx_seq_one_letter_code
_entity_poly.pdbx_strand_id
1 'polypeptide(L)'
;MNRLLIPVVLLFVLALSACGSSGDKNNASNANTNAAANTTANAGGDAAANDNAEATNDAAATNASAESGTITYQSEAGPVEVPANPQRVVVLAGFTGDIIKLGVPINGVDSWSKTNPNFQDKLKDVAEVSDENVEKILELKPDLIIGMDNVKNLDKLRQIAPTVVYTYNKVDYLTQYLEIGKLLNKEKEAQTWIDDFKARAAKAGEEIKAKIGADKTVSVIESYDKQLYVYGDAWGRGTEILYQAMGLPMPAKVKEMTKKDGYYALSTEVLPDFIEESPLWSIPLPNLKREM
;
A
#
# COMPACT_ATOMS: atom_id res chain seq x y z
N MET A 1 -30.48 -33.26 -41.34
CA MET A 1 -31.47 -32.58 -42.20
C MET A 1 -32.01 -31.39 -41.43
N ASN A 2 -31.59 -30.16 -41.80
CA ASN A 2 -32.22 -28.84 -41.56
C ASN A 2 -32.35 -28.37 -40.09
N ARG A 3 -31.97 -27.16 -39.62
CA ARG A 3 -31.78 -25.79 -40.18
C ARG A 3 -31.00 -25.00 -39.10
N LEU A 4 -29.83 -24.40 -39.33
CA LEU A 4 -29.54 -23.06 -39.90
C LEU A 4 -30.64 -22.00 -39.77
N LEU A 5 -30.41 -20.99 -38.92
CA LEU A 5 -30.80 -19.58 -39.11
C LEU A 5 -30.15 -18.67 -38.04
N ILE A 6 -29.22 -17.83 -38.51
CA ILE A 6 -28.61 -16.68 -37.82
C ILE A 6 -29.47 -15.45 -38.14
N PRO A 7 -29.66 -14.51 -37.20
CA PRO A 7 -29.88 -13.12 -37.56
C PRO A 7 -28.70 -12.25 -37.12
N VAL A 8 -28.11 -11.62 -38.13
CA VAL A 8 -27.25 -10.45 -38.08
C VAL A 8 -28.04 -9.30 -37.44
N VAL A 9 -27.53 -8.74 -36.34
CA VAL A 9 -27.99 -7.43 -35.83
C VAL A 9 -26.83 -6.45 -35.99
N LEU A 10 -27.09 -5.54 -36.93
CA LEU A 10 -26.23 -4.53 -37.49
C LEU A 10 -26.41 -3.22 -36.69
N LEU A 11 -25.30 -2.50 -36.51
CA LEU A 11 -25.19 -1.04 -36.34
C LEU A 11 -25.96 -0.39 -35.16
N PHE A 12 -25.23 -0.03 -34.10
CA PHE A 12 -25.61 1.08 -33.21
C PHE A 12 -24.64 2.25 -33.38
N VAL A 13 -25.24 3.43 -33.51
CA VAL A 13 -24.70 4.70 -33.98
C VAL A 13 -23.87 5.38 -32.89
N LEU A 14 -22.64 5.79 -33.24
CA LEU A 14 -21.83 6.75 -32.48
C LEU A 14 -22.13 8.16 -32.97
N ALA A 15 -22.66 9.00 -32.07
CA ALA A 15 -22.71 10.44 -32.23
C ALA A 15 -22.43 11.08 -30.88
N LEU A 16 -21.29 11.78 -30.75
CA LEU A 16 -21.08 12.86 -29.78
C LEU A 16 -19.95 13.78 -30.30
N SER A 17 -20.42 14.79 -31.02
CA SER A 17 -20.07 16.21 -30.94
C SER A 17 -18.64 16.62 -30.59
N ALA A 18 -17.95 17.13 -31.62
CA ALA A 18 -16.80 18.03 -31.53
C ALA A 18 -17.26 19.50 -31.62
N CYS A 19 -16.75 20.32 -30.71
CA CYS A 19 -16.62 21.79 -30.76
C CYS A 19 -15.43 22.10 -29.83
N GLY A 20 -14.40 22.86 -30.15
CA GLY A 20 -14.04 23.69 -31.29
C GLY A 20 -13.05 24.76 -30.78
N SER A 21 -11.98 25.07 -31.55
CA SER A 21 -11.41 26.41 -31.72
C SER A 21 -10.08 26.33 -32.48
N SER A 22 -10.12 26.78 -33.73
CA SER A 22 -8.97 27.16 -34.58
C SER A 22 -8.33 28.44 -34.03
N GLY A 23 -6.99 28.55 -34.00
CA GLY A 23 -6.17 29.22 -35.03
C GLY A 23 -6.25 30.76 -34.89
N ASP A 24 -5.18 31.56 -34.79
CA ASP A 24 -3.91 31.48 -35.52
C ASP A 24 -2.98 32.66 -35.09
N LYS A 25 -1.67 32.53 -35.40
CA LYS A 25 -0.60 33.56 -35.56
C LYS A 25 0.25 34.07 -34.37
N ASN A 26 1.53 33.63 -34.38
CA ASN A 26 2.80 34.38 -34.52
C ASN A 26 2.84 35.84 -34.02
N ASN A 27 3.86 36.36 -33.32
CA ASN A 27 5.30 36.24 -33.56
C ASN A 27 6.10 36.90 -32.40
N ALA A 28 7.27 36.33 -32.11
CA ALA A 28 8.54 36.92 -31.70
C ALA A 28 8.66 38.00 -30.60
N SER A 29 9.44 37.62 -29.58
CA SER A 29 10.60 38.32 -29.00
C SER A 29 10.48 39.79 -28.56
N ASN A 30 10.77 40.06 -27.29
CA ASN A 30 11.99 40.80 -26.96
C ASN A 30 12.39 40.60 -25.49
N ALA A 31 13.65 40.26 -25.27
CA ALA A 31 14.31 40.24 -23.97
C ALA A 31 15.33 41.38 -23.95
N ASN A 32 15.39 42.16 -22.87
CA ASN A 32 16.57 42.87 -22.38
C ASN A 32 16.16 43.59 -21.08
N THR A 33 16.65 43.20 -19.90
CA THR A 33 17.94 43.60 -19.30
C THR A 33 18.25 45.10 -19.45
N ASN A 34 18.25 45.84 -18.35
CA ASN A 34 19.51 46.19 -17.70
C ASN A 34 19.28 46.96 -16.39
N ALA A 35 20.05 46.54 -15.40
CA ALA A 35 20.36 47.25 -14.18
C ALA A 35 21.41 48.34 -14.44
N ALA A 36 21.36 49.41 -13.64
CA ALA A 36 22.47 50.21 -13.10
C ALA A 36 21.85 51.51 -12.53
N ALA A 37 21.89 51.76 -11.22
CA ALA A 37 22.97 52.44 -10.50
C ALA A 37 23.14 53.89 -11.01
N ASN A 38 23.26 54.95 -10.22
CA ASN A 38 23.61 55.14 -8.81
C ASN A 38 23.27 56.60 -8.41
N THR A 39 23.08 56.77 -7.10
CA THR A 39 23.03 57.99 -6.25
C THR A 39 23.48 59.37 -6.76
N THR A 40 22.73 60.39 -6.32
CA THR A 40 23.27 61.69 -5.86
C THR A 40 22.43 62.24 -4.70
N ALA A 41 23.09 62.97 -3.82
CA ALA A 41 22.69 63.28 -2.45
C ALA A 41 21.99 64.65 -2.24
N ASN A 42 21.33 64.76 -1.08
CA ASN A 42 21.53 65.79 -0.04
C ASN A 42 20.37 66.76 0.31
N ALA A 43 19.99 66.65 1.59
CA ALA A 43 19.63 67.66 2.62
C ALA A 43 18.40 68.60 2.55
N GLY A 44 17.68 68.56 3.68
CA GLY A 44 16.91 69.65 4.31
C GLY A 44 15.42 69.67 3.95
N GLY A 45 14.45 69.73 4.86
CA GLY A 45 14.39 69.85 6.30
C GLY A 45 12.92 70.09 6.70
N ASP A 46 12.57 69.60 7.88
CA ASP A 46 11.48 70.04 8.77
C ASP A 46 10.02 69.55 8.63
N ALA A 47 9.45 69.35 9.82
CA ALA A 47 8.04 69.28 10.24
C ALA A 47 7.18 68.00 10.04
N ALA A 48 7.14 67.22 11.14
CA ALA A 48 5.96 66.75 11.89
C ALA A 48 4.81 66.00 11.18
N ALA A 49 4.60 64.72 11.55
CA ALA A 49 3.37 64.26 12.24
C ALA A 49 3.43 62.75 12.57
N ASN A 50 3.27 62.50 13.87
CA ASN A 50 2.80 61.33 14.59
C ASN A 50 1.97 60.28 13.80
N ASP A 51 2.35 59.00 13.85
CA ASP A 51 1.39 57.96 14.28
C ASP A 51 2.11 56.68 14.75
N ASN A 52 1.73 56.26 15.95
CA ASN A 52 2.31 55.18 16.73
C ASN A 52 1.37 53.97 16.56
N ALA A 53 1.77 52.97 15.76
CA ALA A 53 1.06 51.70 15.64
C ALA A 53 1.97 50.57 16.13
N GLU A 54 1.70 50.18 17.36
CA GLU A 54 2.40 49.19 18.17
C GLU A 54 2.21 47.79 17.55
N ALA A 55 3.33 47.21 17.11
CA ALA A 55 3.40 45.83 16.66
C ALA A 55 3.25 44.89 17.85
N THR A 56 2.14 44.17 17.91
CA THR A 56 2.00 42.99 18.77
C THR A 56 2.29 41.74 17.94
N ASN A 57 3.52 41.25 18.11
CA ASN A 57 3.92 39.92 17.71
C ASN A 57 3.22 38.91 18.62
N ASP A 58 2.23 38.19 18.09
CA ASP A 58 1.79 36.94 18.69
C ASP A 58 2.02 35.80 17.69
N ALA A 59 3.22 35.25 17.79
CA ALA A 59 3.64 34.04 17.10
C ALA A 59 4.12 33.06 18.17
N ALA A 60 3.22 32.21 18.66
CA ALA A 60 3.55 30.87 19.15
C ALA A 60 2.28 30.05 19.46
N ALA A 61 2.35 28.78 19.10
CA ALA A 61 1.49 27.67 19.51
C ALA A 61 0.17 27.46 18.75
N THR A 62 0.27 27.21 17.44
CA THR A 62 -0.60 26.21 16.80
C THR A 62 -0.21 24.83 17.33
N ASN A 63 -0.80 24.46 18.47
CA ASN A 63 -0.96 23.06 18.84
C ASN A 63 -1.64 22.37 17.66
N ALA A 64 -1.01 21.34 17.11
CA ALA A 64 -1.65 20.38 16.23
C ALA A 64 -2.75 19.68 17.04
N SER A 65 -3.93 20.29 17.07
CA SER A 65 -5.13 19.64 17.53
C SER A 65 -5.32 18.44 16.62
N ALA A 66 -5.29 17.23 17.18
CA ALA A 66 -5.82 16.07 16.49
C ALA A 66 -7.21 16.46 15.96
N GLU A 67 -7.40 16.41 14.64
CA GLU A 67 -8.70 16.72 14.05
C GLU A 67 -9.73 15.76 14.65
N SER A 68 -10.55 16.27 15.56
CA SER A 68 -11.65 15.54 16.16
C SER A 68 -12.77 15.49 15.13
N GLY A 69 -12.86 14.38 14.39
CA GLY A 69 -13.87 14.20 13.35
C GLY A 69 -13.91 12.77 12.84
N THR A 70 -14.94 12.47 12.04
CA THR A 70 -15.06 11.24 11.26
C THR A 70 -14.85 11.52 9.78
N ILE A 71 -14.40 10.52 9.04
CA ILE A 71 -14.41 10.50 7.58
C ILE A 71 -15.28 9.33 7.12
N THR A 72 -15.90 9.46 5.94
CA THR A 72 -16.59 8.34 5.31
C THR A 72 -15.60 7.54 4.47
N TYR A 73 -15.36 6.29 4.84
CA TYR A 73 -14.57 5.34 4.07
C TYR A 73 -15.49 4.43 3.26
N GLN A 74 -15.18 4.24 1.97
CA GLN A 74 -15.92 3.35 1.09
C GLN A 74 -15.39 1.92 1.23
N SER A 75 -15.90 1.19 2.23
CA SER A 75 -15.53 -0.21 2.44
C SER A 75 -16.17 -1.14 1.40
N GLU A 76 -15.70 -2.38 1.35
CA GLU A 76 -16.28 -3.42 0.51
C GLU A 76 -17.77 -3.70 0.78
N ALA A 77 -18.21 -3.44 2.01
CA ALA A 77 -19.59 -3.61 2.46
C ALA A 77 -20.43 -2.32 2.34
N GLY A 78 -19.85 -1.24 1.82
CA GLY A 78 -20.48 0.07 1.69
C GLY A 78 -19.80 1.17 2.53
N PRO A 79 -20.36 2.39 2.53
CA PRO A 79 -19.84 3.52 3.31
C PRO A 79 -19.83 3.22 4.81
N VAL A 80 -18.72 3.53 5.49
CA VAL A 80 -18.55 3.42 6.94
C VAL A 80 -17.93 4.71 7.48
N GLU A 81 -18.49 5.26 8.55
CA GLU A 81 -17.84 6.37 9.25
C GLU A 81 -16.73 5.84 10.17
N VAL A 82 -15.53 6.38 10.00
CA VAL A 82 -14.34 6.02 10.77
C VAL A 82 -13.69 7.28 11.33
N PRO A 83 -12.93 7.21 12.44
CA PRO A 83 -12.21 8.37 12.95
C PRO A 83 -11.25 8.94 11.90
N ALA A 84 -11.20 10.26 11.74
CA ALA A 84 -10.27 10.93 10.83
C ALA A 84 -8.79 10.74 11.24
N ASN A 85 -8.55 10.46 12.53
CA ASN A 85 -7.23 10.22 13.10
C ASN A 85 -7.31 9.17 14.23
N PRO A 86 -7.42 7.88 13.90
CA PRO A 86 -7.58 6.82 14.90
C PRO A 86 -6.35 6.70 15.81
N GLN A 87 -6.58 6.51 17.11
CA GLN A 87 -5.55 6.44 18.15
C GLN A 87 -5.49 5.07 18.85
N ARG A 88 -6.50 4.22 18.66
CA ARG A 88 -6.64 2.93 19.33
C ARG A 88 -7.10 1.88 18.32
N VAL A 89 -6.18 1.50 17.43
CA VAL A 89 -6.48 0.53 16.37
C VAL A 89 -6.24 -0.90 16.83
N VAL A 90 -7.22 -1.76 16.59
CA VAL A 90 -7.08 -3.21 16.71
C VAL A 90 -6.97 -3.84 15.32
N VAL A 91 -5.93 -4.65 15.12
CA VAL A 91 -5.66 -5.35 13.86
C VAL A 91 -5.78 -6.85 14.06
N LEU A 92 -6.81 -7.45 13.47
CA LEU A 92 -7.15 -8.86 13.69
C LEU A 92 -6.46 -9.81 12.70
N ALA A 93 -5.95 -9.31 11.57
CA ALA A 93 -5.09 -10.08 10.69
C ALA A 93 -4.42 -9.20 9.62
N GLY A 94 -3.25 -9.62 9.13
CA GLY A 94 -2.70 -9.29 7.80
C GLY A 94 -2.13 -7.88 7.60
N PHE A 95 -2.69 -6.86 8.25
CA PHE A 95 -2.46 -5.46 7.89
C PHE A 95 -1.54 -4.71 8.87
N THR A 96 -0.99 -5.38 9.88
CA THR A 96 -0.23 -4.73 10.96
C THR A 96 0.99 -3.96 10.45
N GLY A 97 1.69 -4.51 9.45
CA GLY A 97 2.84 -3.83 8.84
C GLY A 97 2.46 -2.52 8.15
N ASP A 98 1.30 -2.48 7.50
CA ASP A 98 0.79 -1.32 6.78
C ASP A 98 0.49 -0.17 7.75
N ILE A 99 -0.19 -0.49 8.85
CA ILE A 99 -0.56 0.47 9.88
C ILE A 99 0.67 1.00 10.62
N ILE A 100 1.62 0.12 10.95
CA ILE A 100 2.92 0.53 11.50
C ILE A 100 3.62 1.49 10.54
N LYS A 101 3.60 1.21 9.24
CA LYS A 101 4.29 2.03 8.24
C LYS A 101 3.66 3.41 8.07
N LEU A 102 2.34 3.49 8.15
CA LEU A 102 1.57 4.74 8.13
C LEU A 102 1.63 5.51 9.47
N GLY A 103 2.27 4.93 10.49
CA GLY A 103 2.53 5.60 11.77
C GLY A 103 1.28 5.76 12.64
N VAL A 104 0.29 4.90 12.46
CA VAL A 104 -0.94 4.94 13.26
C VAL A 104 -0.78 4.08 14.53
N PRO A 105 -1.19 4.55 15.71
CA PRO A 105 -1.06 3.79 16.95
C PRO A 105 -1.95 2.55 16.97
N ILE A 106 -1.38 1.43 17.42
CA ILE A 106 -2.05 0.13 17.54
C ILE A 106 -2.11 -0.24 19.01
N ASN A 107 -3.27 -0.67 19.50
CA ASN A 107 -3.45 -1.13 20.88
C ASN A 107 -3.85 -2.61 20.98
N GLY A 108 -4.19 -3.26 19.87
CA GLY A 108 -4.34 -4.72 19.81
C GLY A 108 -3.91 -5.31 18.46
N VAL A 109 -3.25 -6.47 18.50
CA VAL A 109 -2.84 -7.23 17.30
C VAL A 109 -3.11 -8.72 17.46
N ASP A 110 -3.25 -9.42 16.35
CA ASP A 110 -3.28 -10.89 16.31
C ASP A 110 -1.92 -11.51 16.72
N SER A 111 -1.95 -12.80 17.04
CA SER A 111 -0.78 -13.54 17.53
C SER A 111 0.36 -13.66 16.51
N TRP A 112 0.06 -13.72 15.21
CA TRP A 112 1.09 -13.76 14.16
C TRP A 112 1.83 -12.44 14.08
N SER A 113 1.08 -11.34 14.12
CA SER A 113 1.65 -10.00 14.14
C SER A 113 2.48 -9.76 15.40
N LYS A 114 1.97 -10.17 16.57
CA LYS A 114 2.65 -10.02 17.87
C LYS A 114 4.00 -10.72 17.93
N THR A 115 4.10 -11.90 17.31
CA THR A 115 5.31 -12.75 17.33
C THR A 115 6.27 -12.47 16.19
N ASN A 116 5.88 -11.64 15.21
CA ASN A 116 6.72 -11.33 14.05
C ASN A 116 7.98 -10.55 14.45
N PRO A 117 9.20 -11.06 14.15
CA PRO A 117 10.46 -10.41 14.54
C PRO A 117 10.61 -8.99 13.96
N ASN A 118 9.99 -8.70 12.80
CA ASN A 118 10.08 -7.38 12.18
C ASN A 118 9.28 -6.30 12.93
N PHE A 119 8.37 -6.69 13.82
CA PHE A 119 7.47 -5.76 14.52
C PHE A 119 7.71 -5.72 16.04
N GLN A 120 8.64 -6.50 16.58
CA GLN A 120 8.84 -6.65 18.03
C GLN A 120 8.98 -5.31 18.77
N ASP A 121 9.82 -4.42 18.26
CA ASP A 121 10.04 -3.10 18.88
C ASP A 121 8.79 -2.22 18.87
N LYS A 122 7.98 -2.33 17.82
CA LYS A 122 6.76 -1.53 17.62
C LYS A 122 5.56 -2.09 18.37
N LEU A 123 5.53 -3.39 18.60
CA LEU A 123 4.39 -4.11 19.18
C LEU A 123 4.64 -4.59 20.61
N LYS A 124 5.78 -4.29 21.23
CA LYS A 124 6.14 -4.77 22.58
C LYS A 124 5.04 -4.56 23.62
N ASP A 125 4.45 -3.37 23.66
CA ASP A 125 3.44 -2.95 24.65
C ASP A 125 2.00 -3.11 24.15
N VAL A 126 1.82 -3.64 22.93
CA VAL A 126 0.52 -3.83 22.29
C VAL A 126 -0.10 -5.15 22.75
N ALA A 127 -1.39 -5.16 23.08
CA ALA A 127 -2.05 -6.38 23.53
C ALA A 127 -2.19 -7.40 22.38
N GLU A 128 -1.98 -8.69 22.69
CA GLU A 128 -2.36 -9.77 21.78
C GLU A 128 -3.87 -10.02 21.89
N VAL A 129 -4.59 -10.07 20.78
CA VAL A 129 -6.04 -10.30 20.73
C VAL A 129 -6.41 -11.32 19.66
N SER A 130 -7.64 -11.82 19.72
CA SER A 130 -8.23 -12.70 18.71
C SER A 130 -9.70 -12.31 18.53
N ASP A 131 -10.19 -12.46 17.30
CA ASP A 131 -11.59 -12.32 16.92
C ASP A 131 -12.56 -13.29 17.64
N GLU A 132 -12.03 -14.32 18.31
CA GLU A 132 -12.80 -15.19 19.20
C GLU A 132 -13.01 -14.59 20.60
N ASN A 133 -12.09 -13.73 21.05
CA ASN A 133 -12.14 -13.09 22.36
C ASN A 133 -12.55 -11.61 22.25
N VAL A 134 -13.84 -11.42 21.97
CA VAL A 134 -14.46 -10.10 21.79
C VAL A 134 -14.38 -9.25 23.07
N GLU A 135 -14.47 -9.86 24.25
CA GLU A 135 -14.40 -9.16 25.54
C GLU A 135 -13.03 -8.48 25.73
N LYS A 136 -11.95 -9.19 25.41
CA LYS A 136 -10.60 -8.60 25.45
C LYS A 136 -10.45 -7.42 24.49
N ILE A 137 -11.04 -7.49 23.30
CA ILE A 137 -11.04 -6.38 22.35
C ILE A 137 -11.82 -5.19 22.92
N LEU A 138 -12.97 -5.42 23.56
CA LEU A 138 -13.77 -4.38 24.20
C LEU A 138 -13.00 -3.65 25.31
N GLU A 139 -12.23 -4.36 26.14
CA GLU A 139 -11.41 -3.79 27.21
C GLU A 139 -10.36 -2.78 26.71
N LEU A 140 -9.86 -2.98 25.50
CA LEU A 140 -8.89 -2.08 24.86
C LEU A 140 -9.53 -0.77 24.38
N LYS A 141 -10.86 -0.69 24.34
CA LYS A 141 -11.64 0.48 23.89
C LYS A 141 -11.17 1.00 22.52
N PRO A 142 -11.11 0.16 21.48
CA PRO A 142 -10.64 0.59 20.17
C PRO A 142 -11.52 1.69 19.60
N ASP A 143 -10.94 2.54 18.75
CA ASP A 143 -11.68 3.50 17.93
C ASP A 143 -11.79 3.06 16.46
N LEU A 144 -11.03 2.03 16.06
CA LEU A 144 -11.11 1.39 14.76
C LEU A 144 -10.66 -0.09 14.88
N ILE A 145 -11.39 -1.00 14.23
CA ILE A 145 -11.04 -2.42 14.12
C ILE A 145 -10.84 -2.75 12.64
N ILE A 146 -9.72 -3.40 12.32
CA ILE A 146 -9.38 -3.80 10.96
C ILE A 146 -9.12 -5.30 10.95
N GLY A 147 -9.68 -6.01 9.96
CA GLY A 147 -9.47 -7.44 9.81
C GLY A 147 -9.72 -7.94 8.39
N MET A 148 -9.70 -9.25 8.22
CA MET A 148 -10.11 -9.91 6.98
C MET A 148 -11.60 -10.24 6.99
N ASP A 149 -12.17 -10.50 5.82
CA ASP A 149 -13.58 -10.86 5.61
C ASP A 149 -14.01 -12.14 6.35
N ASN A 150 -13.06 -13.02 6.67
CA ASN A 150 -13.25 -14.26 7.42
C ASN A 150 -13.21 -14.10 8.95
N VAL A 151 -13.12 -12.86 9.47
CA VAL A 151 -13.17 -12.57 10.91
C VAL A 151 -14.44 -13.13 11.56
N LYS A 152 -14.26 -13.81 12.69
CA LYS A 152 -15.36 -14.31 13.52
C LYS A 152 -16.00 -13.18 14.32
N ASN A 153 -17.27 -13.35 14.72
CA ASN A 153 -18.00 -12.41 15.56
C ASN A 153 -18.10 -10.96 15.01
N LEU A 154 -18.08 -10.77 13.68
CA LEU A 154 -18.09 -9.45 13.04
C LEU A 154 -19.19 -8.50 13.56
N ASP A 155 -20.41 -9.01 13.78
CA ASP A 155 -21.51 -8.19 14.30
C ASP A 155 -21.26 -7.68 15.72
N LYS A 156 -20.57 -8.47 16.56
CA LYS A 156 -20.19 -8.03 17.91
C LYS A 156 -19.05 -7.03 17.85
N LEU A 157 -18.07 -7.23 16.97
CA LEU A 157 -16.96 -6.28 16.77
C LEU A 157 -17.47 -4.90 16.32
N ARG A 158 -18.45 -4.87 15.41
CA ARG A 158 -19.12 -3.64 14.97
C ARG A 158 -19.85 -2.89 16.09
N GLN A 159 -20.26 -3.57 17.16
CA GLN A 159 -20.84 -2.92 18.34
C GLN A 159 -19.79 -2.26 19.24
N ILE A 160 -18.51 -2.65 19.11
CA ILE A 160 -17.40 -2.08 19.88
C ILE A 160 -16.88 -0.80 19.22
N ALA A 161 -16.59 -0.86 17.92
CA ALA A 161 -16.02 0.25 17.15
C ALA A 161 -16.30 0.07 15.65
N PRO A 162 -16.15 1.14 14.83
CA PRO A 162 -16.14 1.01 13.38
C PRO A 162 -15.19 -0.12 12.95
N THR A 163 -15.72 -1.09 12.21
CA THR A 163 -15.00 -2.31 11.82
C THR A 163 -14.97 -2.41 10.31
N VAL A 164 -13.76 -2.43 9.74
CA VAL A 164 -13.52 -2.56 8.30
C VAL A 164 -12.82 -3.89 8.03
N VAL A 165 -13.36 -4.63 7.06
CA VAL A 165 -12.82 -5.92 6.66
C VAL A 165 -12.42 -5.90 5.18
N TYR A 166 -11.35 -6.62 4.87
CA TYR A 166 -10.82 -6.74 3.51
C TYR A 166 -10.83 -8.20 3.06
N THR A 167 -11.22 -8.43 1.82
CA THR A 167 -11.17 -9.76 1.19
C THR A 167 -9.76 -10.02 0.67
N TYR A 168 -9.15 -11.14 1.06
CA TYR A 168 -7.81 -11.50 0.62
C TYR A 168 -7.73 -11.59 -0.91
N ASN A 169 -6.68 -10.99 -1.51
CA ASN A 169 -6.43 -10.96 -2.95
C ASN A 169 -7.56 -10.34 -3.81
N LYS A 170 -8.47 -9.54 -3.23
CA LYS A 170 -9.46 -8.78 -4.01
C LYS A 170 -8.82 -7.69 -4.87
N VAL A 171 -7.75 -7.07 -4.36
CA VAL A 171 -6.88 -6.11 -5.06
C VAL A 171 -5.42 -6.50 -4.82
N ASP A 172 -4.50 -5.97 -5.62
CA ASP A 172 -3.06 -6.19 -5.40
C ASP A 172 -2.57 -5.52 -4.10
N TYR A 173 -1.43 -5.97 -3.59
CA TYR A 173 -0.87 -5.52 -2.31
C TYR A 173 -0.59 -4.01 -2.22
N LEU A 174 -0.23 -3.33 -3.32
CA LEU A 174 0.01 -1.88 -3.29
C LEU A 174 -1.29 -1.11 -3.32
N THR A 175 -2.28 -1.59 -4.08
CA THR A 175 -3.64 -1.05 -4.03
C THR A 175 -4.26 -1.28 -2.65
N GLN A 176 -4.06 -2.44 -2.03
CA GLN A 176 -4.51 -2.73 -0.67
C GLN A 176 -3.89 -1.77 0.35
N TYR A 177 -2.58 -1.51 0.24
CA TYR A 177 -1.89 -0.54 1.09
C TYR A 177 -2.43 0.89 0.90
N LEU A 178 -2.74 1.28 -0.34
CA LEU A 178 -3.37 2.57 -0.64
C LEU A 178 -4.78 2.68 -0.03
N GLU A 179 -5.58 1.61 -0.10
CA GLU A 179 -6.91 1.55 0.52
C GLU A 179 -6.86 1.67 2.05
N ILE A 180 -5.86 1.06 2.69
CA ILE A 180 -5.60 1.24 4.12
C ILE A 180 -5.15 2.68 4.39
N GLY A 181 -4.35 3.28 3.51
CA GLY A 181 -4.03 4.69 3.53
C GLY A 181 -5.27 5.58 3.55
N LYS A 182 -6.23 5.34 2.64
CA LYS A 182 -7.51 6.07 2.61
C LYS A 182 -8.33 5.88 3.89
N LEU A 183 -8.44 4.64 4.38
CA LEU A 183 -9.12 4.32 5.63
C LEU A 183 -8.58 5.14 6.81
N LEU A 184 -7.25 5.31 6.85
CA LEU A 184 -6.55 5.99 7.94
C LEU A 184 -6.35 7.50 7.69
N ASN A 185 -6.98 8.06 6.66
CA ASN A 185 -6.82 9.46 6.21
C ASN A 185 -5.36 9.84 5.87
N LYS A 186 -4.62 8.88 5.32
CA LYS A 186 -3.18 8.93 5.00
C LYS A 186 -2.88 8.52 3.56
N GLU A 187 -3.80 8.80 2.64
CA GLU A 187 -3.68 8.41 1.23
C GLU A 187 -2.42 8.97 0.57
N LYS A 188 -2.05 10.22 0.91
CA LYS A 188 -0.85 10.87 0.35
C LYS A 188 0.43 10.20 0.83
N GLU A 189 0.52 9.86 2.12
CA GLU A 189 1.65 9.15 2.70
C GLU A 189 1.77 7.73 2.15
N ALA A 190 0.63 7.05 1.96
CA ALA A 190 0.59 5.74 1.34
C ALA A 190 1.11 5.81 -0.11
N GLN A 191 0.59 6.74 -0.92
CA GLN A 191 1.02 6.93 -2.30
C GLN A 191 2.52 7.27 -2.41
N THR A 192 3.00 8.17 -1.54
CA THR A 192 4.43 8.55 -1.50
C THR A 192 5.31 7.33 -1.23
N TRP A 193 4.91 6.48 -0.27
CA TRP A 193 5.67 5.27 0.02
C TRP A 193 5.61 4.25 -1.13
N ILE A 194 4.45 4.10 -1.78
CA ILE A 194 4.29 3.20 -2.94
C ILE A 194 5.25 3.61 -4.06
N ASP A 195 5.34 4.90 -4.37
CA ASP A 195 6.19 5.41 -5.45
C ASP A 195 7.67 5.16 -5.14
N ASP A 196 8.11 5.46 -3.92
CA ASP A 196 9.47 5.16 -3.43
C ASP A 196 9.76 3.65 -3.46
N PHE A 197 8.82 2.83 -3.00
CA PHE A 197 8.96 1.39 -2.98
C PHE A 197 9.14 0.82 -4.39
N LYS A 198 8.29 1.23 -5.34
CA LYS A 198 8.39 0.80 -6.75
C LYS A 198 9.74 1.17 -7.34
N ALA A 199 10.23 2.39 -7.11
CA ALA A 199 11.52 2.83 -7.61
C ALA A 199 12.68 2.00 -7.05
N ARG A 200 12.70 1.77 -5.73
CA ARG A 200 13.75 0.96 -5.08
C ARG A 200 13.70 -0.51 -5.52
N ALA A 201 12.51 -1.08 -5.63
CA ALA A 201 12.35 -2.47 -6.04
C ALA A 201 12.75 -2.68 -7.50
N ALA A 202 12.37 -1.78 -8.40
CA ALA A 202 12.78 -1.84 -9.80
C ALA A 202 14.30 -1.80 -9.94
N LYS A 203 14.96 -0.86 -9.24
CA LYS A 203 16.42 -0.75 -9.21
C LYS A 203 17.09 -2.04 -8.69
N ALA A 204 16.57 -2.60 -7.59
CA ALA A 204 17.08 -3.85 -7.06
C ALA A 204 16.91 -5.01 -8.06
N GLY A 205 15.78 -5.05 -8.78
CA GLY A 205 15.53 -6.02 -9.85
C GLY A 205 16.54 -5.92 -11.00
N GLU A 206 16.87 -4.70 -11.43
CA GLU A 206 17.92 -4.46 -12.44
C GLU A 206 19.30 -4.94 -11.96
N GLU A 207 19.67 -4.63 -10.71
CA GLU A 207 20.93 -5.07 -10.11
C GLU A 207 21.03 -6.59 -9.99
N ILE A 208 19.92 -7.27 -9.66
CA ILE A 208 19.86 -8.73 -9.60
C ILE A 208 20.01 -9.33 -11.00
N LYS A 209 19.22 -8.86 -11.99
CA LYS A 209 19.29 -9.32 -13.38
C LYS A 209 20.69 -9.15 -13.97
N ALA A 210 21.38 -8.04 -13.65
CA ALA A 210 22.76 -7.81 -14.07
C ALA A 210 23.75 -8.84 -13.49
N LYS A 211 23.47 -9.40 -12.31
CA LYS A 211 24.34 -10.40 -11.64
C LYS A 211 24.04 -11.83 -12.06
N ILE A 212 22.77 -12.20 -12.18
CA ILE A 212 22.38 -13.60 -12.44
C ILE A 212 22.12 -13.88 -13.92
N GLY A 213 21.89 -12.84 -14.73
CA GLY A 213 21.44 -12.94 -16.12
C GLY A 213 19.95 -12.58 -16.24
N ALA A 214 19.61 -11.74 -17.22
CA ALA A 214 18.26 -11.17 -17.37
C ALA A 214 17.15 -12.22 -17.58
N ASP A 215 17.50 -13.36 -18.17
CA ASP A 215 16.58 -14.45 -18.48
C ASP A 215 16.53 -15.53 -17.39
N LYS A 216 17.35 -15.41 -16.32
CA LYS A 216 17.32 -16.39 -15.24
C LYS A 216 16.05 -16.26 -14.43
N THR A 217 15.46 -17.42 -14.16
CA THR A 217 14.20 -17.50 -13.45
C THR A 217 14.41 -17.60 -11.95
N VAL A 218 13.35 -17.31 -11.20
CA VAL A 218 13.31 -17.41 -9.75
C VAL A 218 12.13 -18.24 -9.30
N SER A 219 12.36 -19.17 -8.36
CA SER A 219 11.31 -19.96 -7.70
C SER A 219 11.31 -19.70 -6.21
N VAL A 220 10.13 -19.56 -5.63
CA VAL A 220 9.92 -19.47 -4.19
C VAL A 220 9.25 -20.75 -3.72
N ILE A 221 9.94 -21.50 -2.87
CA ILE A 221 9.52 -22.81 -2.37
C ILE A 221 9.55 -22.80 -0.84
N GLU A 222 8.48 -23.26 -0.22
CA GLU A 222 8.34 -23.37 1.24
C GLU A 222 8.03 -24.83 1.61
N SER A 223 8.61 -25.30 2.71
CA SER A 223 8.13 -26.51 3.37
C SER A 223 7.15 -26.11 4.47
N TYR A 224 5.89 -26.51 4.33
CA TYR A 224 4.84 -26.22 5.29
C TYR A 224 4.02 -27.48 5.55
N ASP A 225 3.78 -27.79 6.83
CA ASP A 225 3.06 -29.00 7.29
C ASP A 225 3.51 -30.30 6.60
N LYS A 226 4.84 -30.51 6.50
CA LYS A 226 5.48 -31.68 5.86
C LYS A 226 5.21 -31.82 4.35
N GLN A 227 4.68 -30.78 3.70
CA GLN A 227 4.49 -30.70 2.26
C GLN A 227 5.39 -29.61 1.67
N LEU A 228 5.84 -29.78 0.43
CA LEU A 228 6.52 -28.71 -0.30
C LEU A 228 5.50 -27.93 -1.12
N TYR A 229 5.65 -26.61 -1.14
CA TYR A 229 4.83 -25.71 -1.92
C TYR A 229 5.69 -24.80 -2.77
N VAL A 230 5.24 -24.55 -4.00
CA VAL A 230 5.76 -23.48 -4.84
C VAL A 230 4.70 -22.41 -5.03
N TYR A 231 5.12 -21.16 -5.06
CA TYR A 231 4.22 -20.00 -5.06
C TYR A 231 4.32 -19.22 -6.37
N GLY A 232 3.15 -18.77 -6.83
CA GLY A 232 2.99 -17.82 -7.93
C GLY A 232 3.29 -16.41 -7.47
N ASP A 233 2.77 -15.41 -8.19
CA ASP A 233 3.12 -14.01 -8.01
C ASP A 233 2.32 -13.21 -7.00
N ALA A 234 1.30 -13.80 -6.36
CA ALA A 234 0.43 -13.10 -5.42
C ALA A 234 -0.02 -14.01 -4.25
N TRP A 235 0.92 -14.54 -3.47
CA TRP A 235 0.63 -15.41 -2.31
C TRP A 235 1.56 -15.19 -1.11
N GLY A 236 2.11 -13.99 -0.98
CA GLY A 236 3.11 -13.64 0.02
C GLY A 236 4.46 -14.30 -0.23
N ARG A 237 5.22 -14.58 0.85
CA ARG A 237 6.57 -15.17 0.79
C ARG A 237 7.57 -14.35 -0.06
N GLY A 238 7.24 -13.09 -0.33
CA GLY A 238 8.04 -12.17 -1.14
C GLY A 238 7.82 -12.30 -2.65
N THR A 239 6.85 -13.09 -3.12
CA THR A 239 6.66 -13.30 -4.56
C THR A 239 6.17 -12.05 -5.27
N GLU A 240 5.36 -11.21 -4.61
CA GLU A 240 4.94 -9.91 -5.13
C GLU A 240 6.15 -8.98 -5.36
N ILE A 241 7.13 -9.04 -4.46
CA ILE A 241 8.35 -8.25 -4.57
C ILE A 241 9.22 -8.78 -5.71
N LEU A 242 9.44 -10.10 -5.75
CA LEU A 242 10.34 -10.73 -6.72
C LEU A 242 9.80 -10.64 -8.14
N TYR A 243 8.56 -11.06 -8.37
CA TYR A 243 8.01 -11.18 -9.72
C TYR A 243 7.33 -9.91 -10.21
N GLN A 244 6.67 -9.14 -9.34
CA GLN A 244 5.97 -7.93 -9.76
C GLN A 244 6.86 -6.69 -9.63
N ALA A 245 7.39 -6.41 -8.44
CA ALA A 245 8.10 -5.14 -8.18
C ALA A 245 9.52 -5.11 -8.77
N MET A 246 10.28 -6.19 -8.62
CA MET A 246 11.62 -6.37 -9.21
C MET A 246 11.56 -6.87 -10.66
N GLY A 247 10.41 -7.42 -11.06
CA GLY A 247 10.20 -7.95 -12.41
C GLY A 247 11.09 -9.14 -12.76
N LEU A 248 11.46 -9.97 -11.78
CA LEU A 248 12.28 -11.16 -12.03
C LEU A 248 11.47 -12.22 -12.77
N PRO A 249 12.05 -12.94 -13.75
CA PRO A 249 11.35 -13.99 -14.47
C PRO A 249 10.91 -15.13 -13.54
N MET A 250 9.69 -15.62 -13.70
CA MET A 250 9.17 -16.81 -13.03
C MET A 250 9.20 -17.99 -14.01
N PRO A 251 9.58 -19.21 -13.58
CA PRO A 251 9.58 -20.37 -14.46
C PRO A 251 8.20 -20.65 -15.05
N ALA A 252 8.17 -21.08 -16.31
CA ALA A 252 6.93 -21.37 -17.01
C ALA A 252 6.06 -22.40 -16.26
N LYS A 253 6.69 -23.43 -15.69
CA LYS A 253 5.99 -24.47 -14.91
C LYS A 253 5.37 -23.91 -13.64
N VAL A 254 6.09 -23.07 -12.89
CA VAL A 254 5.53 -22.38 -11.71
C VAL A 254 4.31 -21.58 -12.12
N LYS A 255 4.46 -20.71 -13.13
CA LYS A 255 3.37 -19.85 -13.63
C LYS A 255 2.15 -20.65 -14.09
N GLU A 256 2.35 -21.79 -14.74
CA GLU A 256 1.27 -22.71 -15.14
C GLU A 256 0.53 -23.28 -13.93
N MET A 257 1.28 -23.89 -13.01
CA MET A 257 0.72 -24.67 -11.90
C MET A 257 0.09 -23.81 -10.82
N THR A 258 0.56 -22.57 -10.64
CA THR A 258 0.05 -21.64 -9.62
C THR A 258 -1.01 -20.69 -10.15
N LYS A 259 -1.36 -20.76 -11.45
CA LYS A 259 -2.28 -19.80 -12.10
C LYS A 259 -3.65 -19.70 -11.44
N LYS A 260 -4.15 -20.81 -10.91
CA LYS A 260 -5.50 -20.90 -10.35
C LYS A 260 -5.52 -20.52 -8.87
N ASP A 261 -4.72 -21.23 -8.09
CA ASP A 261 -4.80 -21.17 -6.62
C ASP A 261 -3.69 -20.32 -6.00
N GLY A 262 -2.77 -19.77 -6.80
CA GLY A 262 -1.64 -18.95 -6.34
C GLY A 262 -0.46 -19.75 -5.79
N TYR A 263 -0.64 -21.04 -5.51
CA TYR A 263 0.38 -21.97 -5.05
C TYR A 263 0.13 -23.38 -5.59
N TYR A 264 1.12 -24.25 -5.50
CA TYR A 264 1.01 -25.65 -5.90
C TYR A 264 1.79 -26.55 -4.94
N ALA A 265 1.18 -27.66 -4.51
CA ALA A 265 1.83 -28.67 -3.68
C ALA A 265 2.71 -29.57 -4.54
N LEU A 266 3.99 -29.66 -4.20
CA LEU A 266 5.01 -30.40 -4.91
C LEU A 266 5.35 -31.72 -4.20
N SER A 267 5.54 -32.78 -4.98
CA SER A 267 6.36 -33.92 -4.55
C SER A 267 7.85 -33.58 -4.71
N THR A 268 8.71 -34.15 -3.87
CA THR A 268 10.18 -34.01 -4.01
C THR A 268 10.70 -34.54 -5.33
N GLU A 269 10.00 -35.49 -5.95
CA GLU A 269 10.39 -36.11 -7.22
C GLU A 269 10.29 -35.15 -8.41
N VAL A 270 9.32 -34.23 -8.38
CA VAL A 270 9.10 -33.25 -9.46
C VAL A 270 9.80 -31.92 -9.21
N LEU A 271 10.47 -31.76 -8.05
CA LEU A 271 11.17 -30.53 -7.69
C LEU A 271 12.14 -30.03 -8.79
N PRO A 272 12.92 -30.88 -9.49
CA PRO A 272 13.80 -30.44 -10.58
C PRO A 272 13.08 -29.59 -11.64
N ASP A 273 11.85 -29.94 -12.00
CA ASP A 273 11.05 -29.25 -13.02
C ASP A 273 10.67 -27.81 -12.63
N PHE A 274 10.78 -27.46 -11.35
CA PHE A 274 10.46 -26.14 -10.79
C PHE A 274 11.70 -25.32 -10.45
N ILE A 275 12.91 -25.89 -10.54
CA ILE A 275 14.18 -25.23 -10.18
C ILE A 275 15.21 -25.22 -11.31
N GLU A 276 14.91 -25.86 -12.45
CA GLU A 276 15.86 -26.18 -13.52
C GLU A 276 16.67 -24.97 -14.05
N GLU A 277 16.19 -23.75 -13.82
CA GLU A 277 16.91 -22.51 -14.19
C GLU A 277 17.01 -21.45 -13.08
N SER A 278 16.68 -21.80 -11.82
CA SER A 278 16.62 -20.87 -10.68
C SER A 278 17.72 -21.14 -9.64
N PRO A 279 18.56 -20.16 -9.27
CA PRO A 279 19.35 -20.24 -8.05
C PRO A 279 18.40 -20.41 -6.85
N LEU A 280 18.59 -21.44 -6.02
CA LEU A 280 17.77 -21.65 -4.83
C LEU A 280 18.01 -20.53 -3.80
N TRP A 281 17.06 -19.61 -3.64
CA TRP A 281 16.99 -18.74 -2.46
C TRP A 281 16.04 -19.39 -1.45
N SER A 282 16.55 -20.35 -0.67
CA SER A 282 15.81 -20.83 0.50
C SER A 282 15.80 -19.71 1.55
N ILE A 283 14.63 -19.21 1.94
CA ILE A 283 14.51 -18.46 3.21
C ILE A 283 14.81 -19.48 4.32
N PRO A 284 15.90 -19.35 5.09
CA PRO A 284 16.23 -20.34 6.10
C PRO A 284 15.17 -20.31 7.20
N LEU A 285 14.39 -21.39 7.31
CA LEU A 285 13.67 -21.69 8.54
C LEU A 285 14.72 -22.00 9.63
N PRO A 286 14.60 -21.45 10.85
CA PRO A 286 15.64 -21.56 11.89
C PRO A 286 16.06 -22.97 12.34
N ASN A 287 15.45 -24.05 11.81
CA ASN A 287 15.62 -25.40 12.34
C ASN A 287 15.88 -26.51 11.31
N LEU A 288 16.16 -26.21 10.03
CA LEU A 288 16.64 -27.28 9.13
C LEU A 288 18.16 -27.36 9.17
N LYS A 289 18.67 -28.28 10.01
CA LYS A 289 20.04 -28.78 9.86
C LYS A 289 20.19 -29.32 8.45
N ARG A 290 21.07 -28.68 7.68
CA ARG A 290 21.51 -29.11 6.37
C ARG A 290 22.30 -30.42 6.55
N GLU A 291 21.62 -31.56 6.41
CA GLU A 291 22.32 -32.83 6.16
C GLU A 291 22.43 -33.02 4.66
N MET A 292 23.67 -32.82 4.20
CA MET A 292 24.33 -33.16 2.92
C MET A 292 23.57 -32.88 1.62
#